data_AF-A0A0B7AA64-F1
#
_entry.id   AF-A0A0B7AA64-F1
#
_cell.length_a   1.000
_cell.length_b   1.000
_cell.length_c   1.000
_cell.angle_alpha   90.00
_cell.angle_beta   90.00
_cell.angle_gamma   90.00
#
_symmetry.space_group_name_H-M   'P 1'
#
loop_
_entity.id
_entity.type
_entity.pdbx_description
1 polymer ?
#
loop_
_entity_poly.entity_id
_entity_poly.type
_entity_poly.pdbx_seq_one_letter_code
_entity_poly.pdbx_strand_id
1 'polypeptide(L)'
;MSGDVLPLFVPIYVVDAFTERPFHGNQAAVCLVSPGQVLTDEQMQKVGTEMNLSETAFISLDKGDFVTANSFGLRWFTPTNEVDICGHATLASAAVLFKELGNSSSEITFASRSGPLVVKRFDQNKISLNFPEDTPTPVNLADFADLLKRNI
;
A
#
# COMPACT_ATOMS: atom_id res chain seq x y z
N MET A 1 35.07 -10.80 10.03
CA MET A 1 33.87 -11.63 10.24
C MET A 1 32.81 -11.12 9.30
N SER A 2 32.82 -11.58 8.05
CA SER A 2 31.74 -11.26 7.09
C SER A 2 30.55 -12.12 7.48
N GLY A 3 29.62 -11.56 8.26
CA GLY A 3 28.32 -12.17 8.43
C GLY A 3 27.67 -12.22 7.06
N ASP A 4 27.35 -13.41 6.57
CA ASP A 4 26.67 -13.60 5.30
C ASP A 4 25.36 -12.81 5.34
N VAL A 5 25.31 -11.69 4.62
CA VAL A 5 24.06 -10.97 4.37
C VAL A 5 23.28 -11.86 3.42
N LEU A 6 22.34 -12.63 3.97
CA LEU A 6 21.39 -13.37 3.14
C LEU A 6 20.75 -12.37 2.16
N PRO A 7 20.70 -12.70 0.85
CA PRO A 7 20.19 -11.77 -0.14
C PRO A 7 18.73 -11.45 0.17
N LEU A 8 18.41 -10.16 0.22
CA LEU A 8 17.05 -9.68 0.35
C LEU A 8 16.29 -9.98 -0.94
N PHE A 9 15.47 -11.03 -0.93
CA PHE A 9 14.56 -11.33 -2.04
C PHE A 9 13.14 -10.89 -1.66
N VAL A 10 12.60 -9.95 -2.42
CA VAL A 10 11.25 -9.40 -2.25
C VAL A 10 10.68 -9.14 -3.65
N PRO A 11 9.67 -9.89 -4.12
CA PRO A 11 8.98 -9.60 -5.36
C PRO A 11 8.32 -8.21 -5.32
N ILE A 12 8.46 -7.45 -6.40
CA ILE A 12 7.91 -6.10 -6.53
C ILE A 12 6.98 -6.05 -7.75
N TYR A 13 5.80 -5.49 -7.55
CA TYR A 13 4.86 -5.12 -8.60
C TYR A 13 4.75 -3.60 -8.65
N VAL A 14 4.70 -3.01 -9.84
CA VAL A 14 4.36 -1.60 -10.02
C VAL A 14 2.95 -1.54 -10.56
N VAL A 15 2.06 -0.88 -9.84
CA VAL A 15 0.63 -0.88 -10.10
C VAL A 15 0.10 0.54 -10.20
N ASP A 16 -0.64 0.81 -11.25
CA ASP A 16 -1.35 2.06 -11.47
C ASP A 16 -2.78 1.95 -10.90
N ALA A 17 -3.03 2.55 -9.75
CA ALA A 17 -4.33 2.56 -9.09
C ALA A 17 -5.29 3.57 -9.73
N PHE A 18 -6.61 3.31 -9.62
CA PHE A 18 -7.69 4.13 -10.19
C PHE A 18 -7.70 4.24 -11.72
N THR A 19 -7.13 3.27 -12.42
CA THR A 19 -7.14 3.21 -13.88
C THR A 19 -7.25 1.77 -14.38
N GLU A 20 -7.75 1.63 -15.61
CA GLU A 20 -7.71 0.38 -16.39
C GLU A 20 -6.65 0.44 -17.52
N ARG A 21 -5.94 1.57 -17.64
CA ARG A 21 -4.93 1.83 -18.67
C ARG A 21 -3.58 2.09 -18.01
N PRO A 22 -2.48 1.49 -18.52
CA PRO A 22 -1.13 1.81 -18.07
C PRO A 22 -0.81 3.30 -18.18
N PHE A 23 0.09 3.78 -17.30
CA PHE A 23 0.61 5.14 -17.27
C PHE A 23 -0.43 6.23 -16.94
N HIS A 24 -1.49 5.84 -16.23
CA HIS A 24 -2.56 6.74 -15.75
C HIS A 24 -2.83 6.46 -14.27
N GLY A 25 -3.65 7.28 -13.63
CA GLY A 25 -3.98 7.07 -12.22
C GLY A 25 -2.80 7.37 -11.30
N ASN A 26 -2.72 6.67 -10.17
CA ASN A 26 -1.65 6.86 -9.18
C ASN A 26 -0.83 5.59 -8.98
N GLN A 27 0.48 5.70 -9.16
CA GLN A 27 1.38 4.56 -9.19
C GLN A 27 1.91 4.22 -7.80
N ALA A 28 1.90 2.94 -7.46
CA ALA A 28 2.53 2.43 -6.24
C ALA A 28 3.38 1.19 -6.54
N ALA A 29 4.49 1.06 -5.83
CA ALA A 29 5.21 -0.21 -5.73
C ALA A 29 4.54 -1.09 -4.66
N VAL A 30 4.41 -2.39 -4.91
CA VAL A 30 3.86 -3.37 -3.98
C VAL A 30 4.87 -4.50 -3.82
N CYS A 31 5.36 -4.65 -2.59
CA CYS A 31 6.38 -5.61 -2.19
C CYS A 31 5.73 -6.78 -1.43
N LEU A 32 6.06 -8.02 -1.82
CA LEU A 32 5.58 -9.22 -1.15
C LEU A 32 6.63 -9.76 -0.17
N VAL A 33 6.37 -9.64 1.13
CA VAL A 33 7.24 -10.15 2.19
C VAL A 33 6.85 -11.58 2.52
N SER A 34 7.74 -12.54 2.23
CA SER A 34 7.42 -13.97 2.33
C SER A 34 7.12 -14.39 3.77
N PRO A 35 6.30 -15.44 3.99
CA PRO A 35 6.07 -15.98 5.33
C PRO A 35 7.36 -16.31 6.07
N GLY A 36 7.49 -15.80 7.29
CA GLY A 36 8.71 -15.96 8.12
C GLY A 36 9.86 -15.00 7.78
N GLN A 37 9.76 -14.20 6.71
CA GLN A 37 10.70 -13.12 6.42
C GLN A 37 10.33 -11.88 7.24
N VAL A 38 11.31 -11.30 7.91
CA VAL A 38 11.14 -10.05 8.66
C VAL A 38 12.04 -9.00 8.03
N LEU A 39 11.43 -7.92 7.54
CA LEU A 39 12.14 -6.74 7.07
C LEU A 39 12.21 -5.71 8.19
N THR A 40 13.39 -5.10 8.37
CA THR A 40 13.52 -3.95 9.25
C THR A 40 12.94 -2.69 8.60
N ASP A 41 12.59 -1.70 9.42
CA ASP A 41 12.14 -0.39 8.94
C ASP A 41 13.17 0.24 8.00
N GLU A 42 14.47 0.08 8.30
CA GLU A 42 15.55 0.56 7.44
C GLU A 42 15.56 -0.13 6.07
N GLN A 43 15.32 -1.44 6.02
CA GLN A 43 15.25 -2.18 4.75
C GLN A 43 14.05 -1.71 3.92
N MET A 44 12.87 -1.60 4.54
CA MET A 44 11.67 -1.12 3.86
C MET A 44 11.83 0.32 3.38
N GLN A 45 12.43 1.20 4.20
CA GLN A 45 12.73 2.58 3.80
C GLN A 45 13.72 2.65 2.64
N LYS A 46 14.78 1.83 2.64
CA LYS A 46 15.75 1.78 1.53
C LYS A 46 15.07 1.34 0.22
N VAL A 47 14.22 0.32 0.27
CA VAL A 47 13.44 -0.10 -0.90
C VAL A 47 12.49 1.01 -1.36
N GLY A 48 11.78 1.66 -0.42
CA GLY A 48 10.91 2.80 -0.76
C GLY A 48 11.66 3.97 -1.41
N THR A 49 12.88 4.24 -0.93
CA THR A 49 13.78 5.25 -1.50
C THR A 49 14.21 4.86 -2.91
N GLU A 50 14.61 3.60 -3.12
CA GLU A 50 15.07 3.08 -4.41
C GLU A 50 13.95 3.10 -5.47
N MET A 51 12.71 2.76 -5.08
CA MET A 51 11.57 2.79 -5.99
C MET A 51 11.20 4.21 -6.43
N ASN A 52 11.40 5.21 -5.56
CA ASN A 52 11.16 6.63 -5.84
C ASN A 52 9.77 6.93 -6.45
N LEU A 53 8.75 6.20 -5.99
CA LEU A 53 7.34 6.45 -6.28
C LEU A 53 6.66 7.17 -5.12
N SER A 54 5.41 7.60 -5.28
CA SER A 54 4.65 8.21 -4.19
C SER A 54 4.66 7.32 -2.95
N GLU A 55 4.32 6.04 -3.11
CA GLU A 55 4.39 5.06 -2.04
C GLU A 55 4.85 3.69 -2.52
N THR A 56 5.58 3.01 -1.64
CA THR A 56 5.91 1.59 -1.69
C THR A 56 5.19 0.88 -0.56
N ALA A 57 4.27 -0.01 -0.90
CA ALA A 57 3.52 -0.84 0.03
C ALA A 57 4.25 -2.17 0.27
N PHE A 58 4.26 -2.65 1.51
CA PHE A 58 4.78 -3.96 1.90
C PHE A 58 3.64 -4.81 2.46
N ILE A 59 3.31 -5.88 1.73
CA ILE A 59 2.33 -6.88 2.18
C ILE A 59 3.09 -7.99 2.88
N SER A 60 2.76 -8.26 4.14
CA SER A 60 3.37 -9.33 4.92
C SER A 60 2.33 -10.36 5.37
N LEU A 61 2.79 -11.59 5.58
CA LEU A 61 1.95 -12.68 6.08
C LEU A 61 2.76 -13.49 7.09
N ASP A 62 2.18 -13.79 8.26
CA ASP A 62 2.89 -14.58 9.28
C ASP A 62 2.95 -16.07 8.92
N LYS A 63 1.85 -16.62 8.37
CA LYS A 63 1.68 -18.03 8.00
C LYS A 63 0.73 -18.18 6.82
N GLY A 64 0.92 -19.25 6.04
CA GLY A 64 0.08 -19.56 4.87
C GLY A 64 0.68 -19.02 3.59
N ASP A 65 -0.16 -18.65 2.63
CA ASP A 65 0.24 -18.13 1.33
C ASP A 65 -0.64 -16.95 0.89
N PHE A 66 -0.17 -16.18 -0.09
CA PHE A 66 -0.88 -15.02 -0.62
C PHE A 66 -2.13 -15.34 -1.44
N VAL A 67 -2.42 -16.61 -1.74
CA VAL A 67 -3.54 -17.06 -2.58
C VAL A 67 -4.77 -17.45 -1.74
N THR A 68 -4.54 -17.99 -0.53
CA THR A 68 -5.58 -18.53 0.34
C THR A 68 -5.79 -17.72 1.62
N ALA A 69 -4.79 -16.96 2.07
CA ALA A 69 -4.95 -16.09 3.23
C ALA A 69 -5.89 -14.91 2.93
N ASN A 70 -6.63 -14.48 3.95
CA ASN A 70 -7.55 -13.33 3.88
C ASN A 70 -7.15 -12.20 4.84
N SER A 71 -6.02 -12.33 5.53
CA SER A 71 -5.49 -11.34 6.47
C SER A 71 -4.00 -11.16 6.24
N PHE A 72 -3.57 -9.91 6.09
CA PHE A 72 -2.18 -9.56 5.80
C PHE A 72 -1.76 -8.35 6.64
N GLY A 73 -0.47 -8.24 6.97
CA GLY A 73 0.11 -6.98 7.39
C GLY A 73 0.28 -6.05 6.19
N LEU A 74 0.11 -4.75 6.41
CA LEU A 74 0.34 -3.74 5.39
C LEU A 74 1.01 -2.50 5.98
N ARG A 75 2.10 -2.09 5.35
CA ARG A 75 2.86 -0.88 5.69
C ARG A 75 3.16 -0.10 4.41
N TRP A 76 3.30 1.21 4.51
CA TRP A 76 3.59 2.09 3.37
C TRP A 76 4.74 3.02 3.67
N PHE A 77 5.65 3.13 2.72
CA PHE A 77 6.79 4.01 2.78
C PHE A 77 6.79 4.94 1.59
N THR A 78 6.90 6.24 1.84
CA THR A 78 7.36 7.19 0.83
C THR A 78 8.88 7.05 0.68
N PRO A 79 9.51 7.77 -0.25
CA PRO A 79 10.97 7.78 -0.36
C PRO A 79 11.68 8.29 0.91
N THR A 80 10.97 8.95 1.83
CA THR A 80 11.59 9.60 3.00
C THR A 80 11.12 9.05 4.35
N ASN A 81 9.92 8.48 4.45
CA ASN A 81 9.37 8.04 5.72
C ASN A 81 8.23 7.01 5.54
N GLU A 82 7.94 6.29 6.63
CA GLU A 82 6.68 5.53 6.74
C GLU A 82 5.49 6.49 6.89
N VAL A 83 4.34 6.12 6.31
CA VAL A 83 3.05 6.82 6.51
C VAL A 83 2.04 5.88 7.15
N ASP A 84 1.15 6.42 7.98
CA ASP A 84 0.20 5.60 8.75
C ASP A 84 -0.94 5.03 7.87
N ILE A 85 -1.30 5.73 6.79
CA ILE A 85 -2.40 5.33 5.89
C ILE A 85 -2.17 5.81 4.45
N CYS A 86 -2.51 4.97 3.46
CA CYS A 86 -2.47 5.37 2.05
C CYS A 86 -3.57 4.68 1.21
N GLY A 87 -4.45 5.48 0.60
CA GLY A 87 -5.54 5.06 -0.27
C GLY A 87 -5.16 4.16 -1.44
N HIS A 88 -4.47 4.77 -2.40
CA HIS A 88 -4.20 4.16 -3.69
C HIS A 88 -3.23 2.98 -3.57
N ALA A 89 -2.22 3.05 -2.70
CA ALA A 89 -1.29 1.96 -2.46
C ALA A 89 -1.95 0.74 -1.77
N THR A 90 -3.01 0.97 -0.96
CA THR A 90 -3.84 -0.13 -0.44
C THR A 90 -4.64 -0.81 -1.55
N LEU A 91 -5.23 -0.03 -2.47
CA LEU A 91 -5.93 -0.58 -3.63
C LEU A 91 -4.98 -1.32 -4.58
N ALA A 92 -3.79 -0.78 -4.82
CA ALA A 92 -2.74 -1.45 -5.57
C ALA A 92 -2.37 -2.81 -4.93
N SER A 93 -2.18 -2.83 -3.61
CA SER A 93 -1.90 -4.05 -2.86
C SER A 93 -3.00 -5.10 -3.00
N ALA A 94 -4.27 -4.68 -2.88
CA ALA A 94 -5.41 -5.55 -3.09
C ALA A 94 -5.48 -6.07 -4.54
N ALA A 95 -5.16 -5.24 -5.54
CA ALA A 95 -5.14 -5.64 -6.94
C ALA A 95 -4.09 -6.71 -7.21
N VAL A 96 -2.88 -6.60 -6.63
CA VAL A 96 -1.86 -7.64 -6.72
C VAL A 96 -2.38 -8.96 -6.15
N LEU A 97 -2.95 -8.94 -4.94
CA LEU A 97 -3.48 -10.16 -4.32
C LEU A 97 -4.60 -10.79 -5.15
N PHE A 98 -5.61 -10.01 -5.55
CA PHE A 98 -6.78 -10.55 -6.25
C PHE A 98 -6.53 -10.92 -7.71
N LYS A 99 -5.77 -10.11 -8.46
CA LYS A 99 -5.62 -10.25 -9.91
C LYS A 99 -4.35 -10.99 -10.29
N GLU A 100 -3.19 -10.58 -9.76
CA GLU A 100 -1.90 -11.17 -10.13
C GLU A 100 -1.64 -12.51 -9.45
N LEU A 101 -1.95 -12.60 -8.15
CA LEU A 101 -1.75 -13.83 -7.38
C LEU A 101 -2.98 -14.74 -7.38
N GLY A 102 -4.12 -14.28 -7.91
CA GLY A 102 -5.35 -15.05 -7.99
C GLY A 102 -5.94 -15.42 -6.63
N ASN A 103 -5.78 -14.54 -5.61
CA ASN A 103 -6.31 -14.80 -4.28
C ASN A 103 -7.82 -15.09 -4.34
N SER A 104 -8.21 -16.18 -3.69
CA SER A 104 -9.54 -16.77 -3.79
C SER A 104 -10.57 -16.09 -2.87
N SER A 105 -10.14 -15.32 -1.87
CA SER A 105 -11.03 -14.62 -0.95
C SER A 105 -11.86 -13.54 -1.65
N SER A 106 -13.10 -13.34 -1.19
CA SER A 106 -13.94 -12.21 -1.61
C SER A 106 -13.66 -10.93 -0.82
N GLU A 107 -13.02 -11.07 0.34
CA GLU A 107 -12.69 -10.02 1.27
C GLU A 107 -11.28 -10.28 1.85
N ILE A 108 -10.48 -9.23 1.95
CA ILE A 108 -9.16 -9.24 2.58
C ILE A 108 -9.13 -8.15 3.64
N THR A 109 -8.52 -8.45 4.78
CA THR A 109 -8.22 -7.47 5.83
C THR A 109 -6.72 -7.19 5.87
N PHE A 110 -6.36 -5.92 5.81
CA PHE A 110 -5.01 -5.44 6.04
C PHE A 110 -4.88 -4.91 7.46
N ALA A 111 -4.02 -5.51 8.27
CA ALA A 111 -3.59 -4.98 9.55
C ALA A 111 -2.54 -3.90 9.32
N SER A 112 -2.88 -2.65 9.66
CA SER A 112 -2.02 -1.48 9.46
C SER A 112 -1.87 -0.65 10.74
N ARG A 113 -0.97 0.35 10.71
CA ARG A 113 -0.77 1.29 11.84
C ARG A 113 -2.02 2.12 12.16
N SER A 114 -2.84 2.42 11.15
CA SER A 114 -4.14 3.08 11.33
C SER A 114 -5.30 2.13 11.67
N GLY A 115 -5.00 0.86 11.97
CA GLY A 115 -6.00 -0.16 12.26
C GLY A 115 -6.34 -1.04 11.04
N PRO A 116 -7.37 -1.88 11.15
CA PRO A 116 -7.76 -2.80 10.09
C PRO A 116 -8.41 -2.06 8.91
N LEU A 117 -7.92 -2.32 7.70
CA LEU A 117 -8.50 -1.86 6.44
C LEU A 117 -9.08 -3.06 5.69
N VAL A 118 -10.35 -3.00 5.33
CA VAL A 118 -11.08 -4.09 4.67
C VAL A 118 -11.25 -3.75 3.19
N VAL A 119 -10.72 -4.63 2.34
CA VAL A 119 -10.95 -4.56 0.90
C VAL A 119 -11.86 -5.70 0.46
N LYS A 120 -12.83 -5.38 -0.38
CA LYS A 120 -13.77 -6.34 -0.96
C LYS A 120 -13.63 -6.35 -2.46
N ARG A 121 -13.62 -7.55 -3.03
CA ARG A 121 -13.74 -7.76 -4.47
C ARG A 121 -15.22 -7.80 -4.81
N PHE A 122 -15.69 -6.80 -5.57
CA PHE A 122 -17.08 -6.74 -6.05
C PHE A 122 -17.27 -7.58 -7.31
N ASP A 123 -16.34 -7.47 -8.25
CA ASP A 123 -16.28 -8.26 -9.48
C ASP A 123 -14.80 -8.39 -9.93
N GLN A 124 -14.54 -8.87 -11.15
CA GLN A 124 -13.18 -9.05 -11.65
C GLN A 124 -12.38 -7.74 -11.76
N ASN A 125 -13.04 -6.59 -11.87
CA ASN A 125 -12.41 -5.29 -12.12
C ASN A 125 -12.57 -4.28 -10.99
N LYS A 126 -13.52 -4.48 -10.08
CA LYS A 126 -13.83 -3.53 -9.01
C LYS A 126 -13.43 -4.04 -7.63
N ILE A 127 -12.62 -3.22 -6.98
CA ILE A 127 -12.21 -3.37 -5.59
C ILE A 127 -12.77 -2.18 -4.82
N SER A 128 -13.39 -2.43 -3.67
CA SER A 128 -13.74 -1.38 -2.73
C SER A 128 -12.86 -1.46 -1.50
N LEU A 129 -12.58 -0.30 -0.93
CA LEU A 129 -11.83 -0.14 0.31
C LEU A 129 -12.64 0.75 1.25
N ASN A 130 -12.74 0.37 2.52
CA ASN A 130 -13.28 1.24 3.55
C ASN A 130 -12.16 2.10 4.15
N PHE A 131 -12.43 3.40 4.33
CA PHE A 131 -11.61 4.30 5.13
C PHE A 131 -12.36 4.68 6.41
N PRO A 132 -11.64 4.98 7.51
CA PRO A 132 -12.23 5.74 8.60
C PRO A 132 -12.80 7.05 8.05
N GLU A 133 -13.95 7.45 8.57
CA GLU A 133 -14.56 8.74 8.24
C GLU A 133 -13.72 9.87 8.85
N ASP A 134 -13.30 10.81 8.02
CA ASP A 134 -12.69 12.07 8.45
C ASP A 134 -13.74 13.18 8.32
N THR A 135 -14.46 13.45 9.41
CA THR A 135 -15.55 14.43 9.40
C THR A 135 -14.98 15.84 9.23
N PRO A 136 -15.29 16.54 8.11
CA PRO A 136 -14.76 17.86 7.87
C PRO A 136 -15.30 18.84 8.91
N THR A 137 -14.42 19.72 9.40
CA THR A 137 -14.81 20.81 10.28
C THR A 137 -14.85 22.13 9.50
N PRO A 138 -15.81 23.03 9.78
CA PRO A 138 -15.82 24.35 9.16
C PRO A 138 -14.53 25.11 9.46
N VAL A 139 -13.90 25.66 8.42
CA VAL A 139 -12.71 26.52 8.53
C VAL A 139 -13.05 27.94 8.09
N ASN A 140 -12.40 28.94 8.70
CA ASN A 140 -12.53 30.32 8.27
C ASN A 140 -11.65 30.56 7.04
N LEU A 141 -12.26 30.93 5.92
CA LEU A 141 -11.54 31.24 4.67
C LEU A 141 -10.47 32.32 4.83
N ALA A 142 -10.64 33.25 5.78
CA ALA A 142 -9.65 34.29 6.06
C ALA A 142 -8.30 33.71 6.51
N ASP A 143 -8.31 32.58 7.23
CA ASP A 143 -7.11 31.93 7.77
C ASP A 143 -6.28 31.25 6.66
N PHE A 144 -6.89 31.01 5.50
CA PHE A 144 -6.28 30.35 4.33
C PHE A 144 -6.18 31.28 3.13
N ALA A 145 -6.46 32.58 3.31
CA ALA A 145 -6.49 33.57 2.23
C ALA A 145 -5.16 33.63 1.45
N ASP A 146 -4.04 33.35 2.10
CA ASP A 146 -2.71 33.36 1.46
C ASP A 146 -2.39 32.07 0.68
N LEU A 147 -2.99 30.94 1.05
CA LEU A 147 -2.86 29.67 0.32
C LEU A 147 -3.65 29.69 -0.99
N LEU A 148 -4.79 30.37 -1.00
CA LEU A 148 -5.66 30.51 -2.19
C LEU A 148 -5.15 31.54 -3.21
N LYS A 149 -4.17 32.38 -2.85
CA LYS A 149 -3.55 33.36 -3.77
C LYS A 149 -2.51 32.75 -4.71
N ARG A 150 -2.01 31.54 -4.41
CA ARG A 150 -1.07 30.81 -5.28
C ARG A 150 -1.85 29.82 -6.15
N ASN A 151 -2.49 30.30 -7.21
CA ASN A 151 -2.82 29.58 -8.46
C ASN A 151 -3.89 30.33 -9.28
N ILE A 152 -3.54 31.52 -9.79
CA ILE A 152 -4.10 32.05 -11.04
C ILE A 152 -2.93 32.57 -11.87
#